data_AF-A0A919IHY6-F1
#
_entry.id   AF-A0A919IHY6-F1
#
_cell.length_a   1.000
_cell.length_b   1.000
_cell.length_c   1.000
_cell.angle_alpha   90.00
_cell.angle_beta   90.00
_cell.angle_gamma   90.00
#
_symmetry.space_group_name_H-M   'P 1'
#
loop_
_entity.id
_entity.type
_entity.pdbx_description
1 polymer ?
#
loop_
_entity_poly.entity_id
_entity_poly.type
_entity_poly.pdbx_seq_one_letter_code
_entity_poly.pdbx_strand_id
1 'polypeptide(L)'
;MARRSDADAGASLIGMGLVASCLFSLVATVIAVPIGILCAPAFAIYLLVKDLSAGTPQHLGWWGLALLSPLVAAALIWLSSPKQGWLRGRPSECPEDVYRTPEALAAVRLRRRRALLEAYAGRSGLLLASMTVVMLGTLLYADLSGTMHVGVTEQVSGIAVLVLFAPPTLVMATLLIGFRVHDRQPYQEPVTADVVRAAAVHAEEMASRLRADTARMESIAEQVDAVLSGARVHVGFVALCDLHFESFNCADRMHEQYRSAQSSARLLSDILARCQAQCARPQGRREQHDPALDSAGSILARSVGPLNDLTTYGLDRVRTLNSRTAGLKHSIRDNCGDRGYRWYEALEERKAEARGAAV
;
A
#
# COMPACT_ATOMS: atom_id res chain seq x y z
N MET A 1 -52.31 29.39 -7.59
CA MET A 1 -50.84 29.18 -7.45
C MET A 1 -50.41 27.70 -7.46
N ALA A 2 -51.31 26.71 -7.41
CA ALA A 2 -50.96 25.29 -7.28
C ALA A 2 -50.80 24.48 -8.59
N ARG A 3 -50.83 25.10 -9.79
CA ARG A 3 -50.69 24.39 -11.09
C ARG A 3 -49.31 24.52 -11.76
N ARG A 4 -48.36 25.21 -11.13
CA ARG A 4 -47.02 25.44 -11.70
C ARG A 4 -45.97 24.41 -11.27
N SER A 5 -46.17 23.64 -10.18
CA SER A 5 -45.15 22.69 -9.69
C SER A 5 -45.06 21.39 -10.48
N ASP A 6 -46.14 20.95 -11.14
CA ASP A 6 -46.15 19.62 -11.78
C ASP A 6 -45.47 19.62 -13.16
N ALA A 7 -45.40 20.78 -13.82
CA ALA A 7 -44.70 20.94 -15.09
C ALA A 7 -43.17 20.89 -14.93
N ASP A 8 -42.65 21.41 -13.81
CA ASP A 8 -41.21 21.44 -13.54
C ASP A 8 -40.67 20.05 -13.15
N ALA A 9 -41.50 19.21 -12.53
CA ALA A 9 -41.15 17.82 -12.20
C ALA A 9 -41.04 16.92 -13.46
N GLY A 10 -41.92 17.11 -14.45
CA GLY A 10 -41.87 16.36 -15.71
C GLY A 10 -40.66 16.68 -16.58
N ALA A 11 -40.25 17.96 -16.64
CA ALA A 11 -39.06 18.38 -17.37
C ALA A 11 -37.76 17.81 -16.78
N SER A 12 -37.69 17.67 -15.45
CA SER A 12 -36.55 17.08 -14.75
C SER A 12 -36.35 15.58 -15.06
N LEU A 13 -37.42 14.80 -15.13
CA LEU A 13 -37.36 13.36 -15.40
C LEU A 13 -36.91 13.06 -16.85
N ILE A 14 -37.40 13.83 -17.82
CA ILE A 14 -36.99 13.70 -19.23
C ILE A 14 -35.51 14.07 -19.39
N GLY A 15 -35.06 15.14 -18.72
CA GLY A 15 -33.66 15.56 -18.71
C GLY A 15 -32.73 14.48 -18.13
N MET A 16 -33.10 13.86 -17.00
CA MET A 16 -32.31 12.78 -16.39
C MET A 16 -32.25 11.53 -17.28
N GLY A 17 -33.34 11.18 -17.96
CA GLY A 17 -33.38 10.05 -18.90
C GLY A 17 -32.42 10.21 -20.08
N LEU A 18 -32.38 11.41 -20.69
CA LEU A 18 -31.48 11.71 -21.79
C LEU A 18 -30.01 11.68 -21.36
N VAL A 19 -29.68 12.28 -20.20
CA VAL A 19 -28.32 12.27 -19.67
C VAL A 19 -27.87 10.83 -19.36
N ALA A 20 -28.73 10.01 -18.76
CA ALA A 20 -28.42 8.61 -18.47
C ALA A 20 -28.20 7.79 -19.76
N SER A 21 -29.02 8.01 -20.79
CA SER A 21 -28.88 7.34 -22.10
C SER A 21 -27.58 7.75 -22.80
N CYS A 22 -27.25 9.05 -22.83
CA CYS A 22 -26.00 9.55 -23.40
C CYS A 22 -24.77 9.01 -22.65
N LEU A 23 -24.83 8.97 -21.32
CA LEU A 23 -23.73 8.45 -20.50
C LEU A 23 -23.53 6.95 -20.70
N PHE A 24 -24.62 6.18 -20.78
CA PHE A 24 -24.57 4.74 -21.08
C PHE A 24 -23.98 4.49 -22.47
N SER A 25 -24.42 5.24 -23.49
CA SER A 25 -23.86 5.14 -24.84
C SER A 25 -22.37 5.47 -24.86
N LEU A 26 -21.95 6.54 -24.17
CA LEU A 26 -20.54 6.92 -24.08
C LEU A 26 -19.70 5.83 -23.44
N VAL A 27 -20.13 5.28 -22.30
CA VAL A 27 -19.44 4.19 -21.59
C VAL A 27 -19.39 2.94 -22.47
N ALA A 28 -20.50 2.60 -23.13
CA ALA A 28 -20.55 1.48 -24.05
C ALA A 28 -19.57 1.66 -25.21
N THR A 29 -19.48 2.84 -25.82
CA THR A 29 -18.51 3.12 -26.89
C THR A 29 -17.06 3.04 -26.39
N VAL A 30 -16.76 3.63 -25.23
CA VAL A 30 -15.41 3.63 -24.64
C VAL A 30 -14.94 2.20 -24.33
N ILE A 31 -15.84 1.29 -23.97
CA ILE A 31 -15.53 -0.12 -23.70
C ILE A 31 -15.53 -0.96 -24.99
N ALA A 32 -16.50 -0.75 -25.88
CA ALA A 32 -16.67 -1.57 -27.08
C ALA A 32 -15.55 -1.35 -28.11
N VAL A 33 -15.07 -0.12 -28.28
CA VAL A 33 -13.99 0.21 -29.23
C VAL A 33 -12.71 -0.59 -28.94
N PRO A 34 -12.13 -0.55 -27.72
CA PRO A 34 -10.93 -1.33 -27.44
C PRO A 34 -11.17 -2.83 -27.56
N ILE A 35 -12.34 -3.34 -27.17
CA ILE A 35 -12.68 -4.76 -27.33
C ILE A 35 -12.70 -5.15 -28.81
N GLY A 36 -13.37 -4.36 -29.65
CA GLY A 36 -13.42 -4.59 -31.10
C GLY A 36 -12.02 -4.61 -31.73
N ILE A 37 -11.15 -3.66 -31.34
CA ILE A 37 -9.75 -3.62 -31.79
C ILE A 37 -8.96 -4.85 -31.31
N LEU A 38 -9.13 -5.28 -30.06
CA LEU A 38 -8.46 -6.47 -29.51
C LEU A 38 -8.97 -7.79 -30.15
N CYS A 39 -10.22 -7.82 -30.60
CA CYS A 39 -10.83 -8.96 -31.28
C CYS A 39 -10.52 -9.00 -32.79
N ALA A 40 -10.06 -7.89 -33.38
CA ALA A 40 -9.79 -7.78 -34.81
C ALA A 40 -8.87 -8.87 -35.40
N PRO A 41 -7.79 -9.32 -34.72
CA PRO A 41 -6.97 -10.42 -35.21
C PRO A 41 -7.77 -11.72 -35.42
N ALA A 42 -8.71 -12.04 -34.53
CA ALA A 42 -9.54 -13.23 -34.67
C ALA A 42 -10.52 -13.11 -35.85
N PHE A 43 -11.11 -11.93 -36.06
CA PHE A 43 -11.95 -11.67 -37.23
C PHE A 43 -11.15 -11.78 -38.53
N ALA A 44 -9.96 -11.20 -38.59
CA ALA A 44 -9.09 -11.28 -39.77
C ALA A 44 -8.74 -12.75 -40.11
N ILE A 45 -8.39 -13.55 -39.10
CA ILE A 45 -8.12 -14.99 -39.26
C ILE A 45 -9.38 -15.75 -39.69
N TYR A 46 -10.52 -15.51 -39.03
CA TYR A 46 -11.77 -16.19 -39.34
C TYR A 46 -12.22 -15.90 -40.78
N LEU A 47 -12.19 -14.64 -41.20
CA LEU A 47 -12.53 -14.22 -42.57
C LEU A 47 -11.58 -14.81 -43.60
N LEU A 48 -10.27 -14.89 -43.31
CA LEU A 48 -9.29 -15.53 -44.20
C LEU A 48 -9.58 -17.02 -44.43
N VAL A 49 -10.12 -17.70 -43.42
CA VAL A 49 -10.47 -19.13 -43.51
C VAL A 49 -11.83 -19.36 -44.20
N LYS A 50 -12.81 -18.50 -43.94
CA LYS A 50 -14.20 -18.70 -44.37
C LYS A 50 -14.54 -18.07 -45.72
N ASP A 51 -13.89 -16.98 -46.09
CA ASP A 51 -14.16 -16.26 -47.33
C ASP A 51 -12.86 -16.09 -48.13
N LEU A 52 -12.67 -16.98 -49.11
CA LEU A 52 -11.52 -16.97 -50.01
C LEU A 52 -11.59 -15.82 -51.04
N SER A 53 -12.71 -15.08 -51.11
CA SER A 53 -12.82 -13.90 -51.99
C SER A 53 -12.14 -12.68 -51.34
N ALA A 54 -10.81 -12.77 -51.19
CA ALA A 54 -9.92 -11.90 -50.42
C ALA A 54 -9.83 -10.42 -50.85
N GLY A 55 -10.78 -9.91 -51.66
CA GLY A 55 -10.74 -8.58 -52.27
C GLY A 55 -11.75 -7.57 -51.71
N THR A 56 -12.62 -7.93 -50.77
CA THR A 56 -13.61 -6.94 -50.28
C THR A 56 -12.93 -5.90 -49.37
N PRO A 57 -13.29 -4.60 -49.47
CA PRO A 57 -12.71 -3.52 -48.67
C PRO A 57 -12.88 -3.72 -47.16
N GLN A 58 -13.80 -4.60 -46.75
CA GLN A 58 -14.02 -4.96 -45.35
C GLN A 58 -12.84 -5.73 -44.73
N HIS A 59 -12.13 -6.57 -45.51
CA HIS A 59 -10.95 -7.28 -45.00
C HIS A 59 -9.82 -6.30 -44.62
N LEU A 60 -9.60 -5.27 -45.45
CA LEU A 60 -8.58 -4.24 -45.19
C LEU A 60 -8.83 -3.51 -43.87
N GLY A 61 -10.09 -3.25 -43.53
CA GLY A 61 -10.49 -2.64 -42.25
C GLY A 61 -10.07 -3.49 -41.06
N TRP A 62 -10.38 -4.79 -41.07
CA TRP A 62 -10.02 -5.71 -39.98
C TRP A 62 -8.52 -5.90 -39.84
N TRP A 63 -7.77 -5.96 -40.94
CA TRP A 63 -6.30 -5.99 -40.89
C TRP A 63 -5.71 -4.72 -40.30
N GLY A 64 -6.24 -3.54 -40.66
CA GLY A 64 -5.84 -2.26 -40.05
C GLY A 64 -6.07 -2.24 -38.54
N LEU A 65 -7.23 -2.71 -38.07
CA LEU A 65 -7.52 -2.82 -36.64
C LEU A 65 -6.63 -3.88 -35.95
N ALA A 66 -6.34 -4.99 -36.62
CA ALA A 66 -5.45 -6.02 -36.09
C ALA A 66 -4.02 -5.47 -35.87
N LEU A 67 -3.53 -4.60 -36.74
CA LEU A 67 -2.24 -3.91 -36.57
C LEU A 67 -2.24 -2.93 -35.38
N LEU A 68 -3.38 -2.34 -35.03
CA LEU A 68 -3.52 -1.45 -33.88
C LEU A 68 -3.68 -2.20 -32.55
N SER A 69 -4.05 -3.48 -32.59
CA SER A 69 -4.34 -4.29 -31.40
C SER A 69 -3.22 -4.33 -30.35
N PRO A 70 -1.91 -4.40 -30.68
CA PRO A 70 -0.84 -4.41 -29.68
C PRO A 70 -0.71 -3.08 -28.93
N LEU A 71 -0.95 -1.96 -29.61
CA LEU A 71 -0.89 -0.63 -29.00
C LEU A 71 -2.04 -0.44 -28.00
N VAL A 72 -3.26 -0.88 -28.36
CA VAL A 72 -4.42 -0.84 -27.47
C VAL A 72 -4.23 -1.76 -26.27
N ALA A 73 -3.72 -2.99 -26.46
CA ALA A 73 -3.40 -3.90 -25.37
C ALA A 73 -2.41 -3.29 -24.38
N ALA A 74 -1.32 -2.70 -24.89
CA ALA A 74 -0.30 -2.04 -24.07
C ALA A 74 -0.89 -0.84 -23.29
N ALA A 75 -1.73 -0.02 -23.94
CA ALA A 75 -2.39 1.11 -23.30
C ALA A 75 -3.32 0.68 -22.16
N LEU A 76 -4.12 -0.37 -22.36
CA LEU A 76 -5.01 -0.90 -21.32
C LEU A 76 -4.23 -1.45 -20.13
N ILE A 77 -3.14 -2.18 -20.36
CA ILE A 77 -2.28 -2.69 -19.28
C ILE A 77 -1.65 -1.54 -18.51
N TRP A 78 -1.19 -0.49 -19.22
CA TRP A 78 -0.63 0.70 -18.60
C TRP A 78 -1.64 1.47 -17.74
N LEU A 79 -2.90 1.57 -18.18
CA LEU A 79 -4.00 2.18 -17.43
C LEU A 79 -4.42 1.32 -16.23
N SER A 80 -4.42 -0.01 -16.37
CA SER A 80 -4.81 -0.92 -15.29
C SER A 80 -3.73 -1.05 -14.20
N SER A 81 -2.45 -0.87 -14.57
CA SER A 81 -1.32 -1.03 -13.66
C SER A 81 -1.26 0.14 -12.65
N PRO A 82 -1.20 -0.13 -11.34
CA PRO A 82 -1.14 0.92 -10.32
C PRO A 82 0.12 1.79 -10.48
N LYS A 83 0.00 3.09 -10.16
CA LYS A 83 1.10 4.06 -10.28
C LYS A 83 2.35 3.69 -9.46
N GLN A 84 2.21 2.81 -8.48
CA GLN A 84 3.26 2.34 -7.57
C GLN A 84 3.60 0.85 -7.74
N GLY A 85 3.02 0.18 -8.76
CA GLY A 85 3.12 -1.27 -8.91
C GLY A 85 4.48 -1.79 -9.35
N TRP A 86 4.59 -3.11 -9.33
CA TRP A 86 5.76 -3.90 -9.74
C TRP A 86 6.33 -3.47 -11.10
N LEU A 87 5.45 -3.24 -12.09
CA LEU A 87 5.79 -2.75 -13.44
C LEU A 87 6.27 -1.30 -13.50
N ARG A 88 6.30 -0.55 -12.41
CA ARG A 88 6.94 0.77 -12.40
C ARG A 88 8.28 0.72 -11.68
N GLY A 89 8.63 -0.46 -11.13
CA GLY A 89 9.93 -0.81 -10.57
C GLY A 89 10.52 0.39 -9.86
N ARG A 90 9.79 0.97 -8.89
CA ARG A 90 10.36 2.02 -8.07
C ARG A 90 11.42 1.29 -7.25
N PRO A 91 12.73 1.49 -7.52
CA PRO A 91 13.70 1.03 -6.55
C PRO A 91 13.28 1.67 -5.23
N SER A 92 13.04 0.83 -4.23
CA SER A 92 13.31 1.22 -2.84
C SER A 92 14.64 1.95 -2.90
N GLU A 93 14.61 3.25 -2.60
CA GLU A 93 15.71 4.21 -2.66
C GLU A 93 17.07 3.52 -2.84
N CYS A 94 17.52 3.38 -4.10
CA CYS A 94 18.89 2.93 -4.30
C CYS A 94 19.77 3.99 -3.59
N PRO A 95 20.65 3.58 -2.67
CA PRO A 95 21.47 4.53 -1.94
C PRO A 95 22.17 5.45 -2.95
N GLU A 96 21.94 6.77 -2.82
CA GLU A 96 22.40 7.79 -3.76
C GLU A 96 23.92 7.71 -4.02
N ASP A 97 24.66 7.11 -3.10
CA ASP A 97 26.11 7.01 -3.14
C ASP A 97 26.66 6.02 -4.19
N VAL A 98 25.84 5.09 -4.73
CA VAL A 98 26.33 4.05 -5.66
C VAL A 98 26.44 4.53 -7.11
N TYR A 99 25.83 5.67 -7.47
CA TYR A 99 25.80 6.17 -8.85
C TYR A 99 26.60 7.46 -9.04
N ARG A 100 27.91 7.45 -8.72
CA ARG A 100 28.77 8.63 -8.94
C ARG A 100 29.08 8.92 -10.41
N THR A 101 28.95 7.96 -11.33
CA THR A 101 29.25 8.19 -12.76
C THR A 101 27.97 8.32 -13.60
N PRO A 102 27.90 9.35 -14.49
CA PRO A 102 26.73 9.54 -15.36
C PRO A 102 26.50 8.36 -16.32
N GLU A 103 27.56 7.63 -16.67
CA GLU A 103 27.49 6.44 -17.53
C GLU A 103 26.80 5.25 -16.82
N ALA A 104 27.10 5.01 -15.54
CA ALA A 104 26.46 3.95 -14.76
C ALA A 104 24.94 4.22 -14.62
N LEU A 105 24.57 5.49 -14.40
CA LEU A 105 23.17 5.91 -14.34
C LEU A 105 22.45 5.70 -15.68
N ALA A 106 23.09 6.00 -16.82
CA ALA A 106 22.54 5.80 -18.15
C ALA A 106 22.32 4.30 -18.45
N ALA A 107 23.29 3.44 -18.10
CA ALA A 107 23.20 2.00 -18.27
C ALA A 107 22.05 1.39 -17.43
N VAL A 108 21.90 1.81 -16.17
CA VAL A 108 20.79 1.37 -15.30
C VAL A 108 19.44 1.83 -15.83
N ARG A 109 19.32 3.08 -16.30
CA ARG A 109 18.09 3.58 -16.93
C ARG A 109 17.72 2.78 -18.18
N LEU A 110 18.69 2.41 -19.02
CA LEU A 110 18.43 1.62 -20.21
C LEU A 110 17.97 0.19 -19.87
N ARG A 111 18.66 -0.48 -18.94
CA ARG A 111 18.26 -1.82 -18.45
C ARG A 111 16.85 -1.80 -17.87
N ARG A 112 16.53 -0.78 -17.06
CA ARG A 112 15.19 -0.59 -16.51
C ARG A 112 14.14 -0.40 -17.61
N ARG A 113 14.40 0.48 -18.59
CA ARG A 113 13.48 0.67 -19.73
C ARG A 113 13.24 -0.63 -20.50
N ARG A 114 14.28 -1.44 -20.73
CA ARG A 114 14.15 -2.75 -21.39
C ARG A 114 13.31 -3.73 -20.58
N ALA A 115 13.59 -3.90 -19.28
CA ALA A 115 12.81 -4.78 -18.41
C ALA A 115 11.33 -4.36 -18.33
N LEU A 116 11.06 -3.06 -18.31
CA LEU A 116 9.70 -2.54 -18.39
C LEU A 116 9.04 -2.90 -19.72
N LEU A 117 9.70 -2.62 -20.85
CA LEU A 117 9.17 -2.93 -22.17
C LEU A 117 8.91 -4.43 -22.33
N GLU A 118 9.83 -5.29 -21.89
CA GLU A 118 9.66 -6.75 -21.93
C GLU A 118 8.46 -7.21 -21.08
N ALA A 119 8.29 -6.65 -19.89
CA ALA A 119 7.16 -7.00 -19.02
C ALA A 119 5.81 -6.51 -19.57
N TYR A 120 5.75 -5.29 -20.13
CA TYR A 120 4.55 -4.80 -20.82
C TYR A 120 4.27 -5.60 -22.09
N ALA A 121 5.29 -5.94 -22.89
CA ALA A 121 5.15 -6.71 -24.11
C ALA A 121 4.62 -8.12 -23.82
N GLY A 122 5.17 -8.81 -22.80
CA GLY A 122 4.73 -10.14 -22.40
C GLY A 122 3.24 -10.16 -21.98
N ARG A 123 2.81 -9.19 -21.18
CA ARG A 123 1.40 -9.09 -20.75
C ARG A 123 0.46 -8.66 -21.88
N SER A 124 0.92 -7.76 -22.76
CA SER A 124 0.15 -7.35 -23.94
C SER A 124 -0.04 -8.51 -24.89
N GLY A 125 1.02 -9.30 -25.10
CA GLY A 125 0.98 -10.55 -25.87
C GLY A 125 0.02 -11.58 -25.26
N LEU A 126 0.07 -11.77 -23.93
CA LEU A 126 -0.86 -12.67 -23.23
C LEU A 126 -2.32 -12.21 -23.39
N LEU A 127 -2.60 -10.93 -23.18
CA LEU A 127 -3.94 -10.37 -23.35
C LEU A 127 -4.46 -10.56 -24.79
N LEU A 128 -3.64 -10.22 -25.79
CA LEU A 128 -4.00 -10.38 -27.19
C LEU A 128 -4.22 -11.84 -27.58
N ALA A 129 -3.35 -12.75 -27.15
CA ALA A 129 -3.47 -14.17 -27.44
C ALA A 129 -4.77 -14.72 -26.83
N SER A 130 -5.06 -14.41 -25.58
CA SER A 130 -6.30 -14.84 -24.92
C SER A 130 -7.55 -14.26 -25.60
N MET A 131 -7.55 -12.98 -25.96
CA MET A 131 -8.66 -12.35 -26.67
C MET A 131 -8.89 -12.97 -28.05
N THR A 132 -7.80 -13.24 -28.78
CA THR A 132 -7.87 -13.84 -30.12
C THR A 132 -8.43 -15.26 -30.07
N VAL A 133 -7.94 -16.09 -29.13
CA VAL A 133 -8.40 -17.48 -28.96
C VAL A 133 -9.88 -17.53 -28.57
N VAL A 134 -10.29 -16.72 -27.59
CA VAL A 134 -11.68 -16.69 -27.11
C VAL A 134 -12.61 -16.19 -28.20
N MET A 135 -12.25 -15.11 -28.89
CA MET A 135 -13.05 -14.56 -29.98
C MET A 135 -13.19 -15.57 -31.13
N LEU A 136 -12.09 -16.23 -31.54
CA LEU A 136 -12.14 -17.24 -32.60
C LEU A 136 -13.03 -18.42 -32.19
N GLY A 137 -12.94 -18.87 -30.93
CA GLY A 137 -13.82 -19.90 -30.39
C GLY A 137 -15.30 -19.49 -30.41
N THR A 138 -15.61 -18.24 -30.04
CA THR A 138 -16.99 -17.72 -30.11
C THR A 138 -17.51 -17.61 -31.55
N LEU A 139 -16.66 -17.20 -32.49
CA LEU A 139 -17.01 -17.13 -33.92
C LEU A 139 -17.30 -18.52 -34.49
N LEU A 140 -16.45 -19.50 -34.20
CA LEU A 140 -16.63 -20.88 -34.63
C LEU A 140 -17.87 -21.52 -34.00
N TYR A 141 -18.12 -21.28 -32.72
CA TYR A 141 -19.33 -21.76 -32.05
C TYR A 141 -20.61 -21.14 -32.64
N ALA A 142 -20.59 -19.83 -32.90
CA ALA A 142 -21.72 -19.13 -33.49
C ALA A 142 -22.04 -19.63 -34.92
N ASP A 143 -21.00 -19.90 -35.70
CA ASP A 143 -21.11 -20.50 -37.04
C ASP A 143 -21.70 -21.93 -36.96
N LEU A 144 -21.17 -22.78 -36.08
CA LEU A 144 -21.65 -24.16 -35.90
C LEU A 144 -23.09 -24.24 -35.36
N SER A 145 -23.49 -23.28 -34.52
CA SER A 145 -24.84 -23.21 -33.97
C SER A 145 -25.87 -22.59 -34.92
N GLY A 146 -25.43 -22.10 -36.09
CA GLY A 146 -26.29 -21.39 -37.05
C GLY A 146 -26.78 -20.03 -36.53
N THR A 147 -26.20 -19.52 -35.44
CA THR A 147 -26.62 -18.26 -34.80
C THR A 147 -26.08 -17.02 -35.51
N MET A 148 -25.05 -17.17 -36.36
CA MET A 148 -24.57 -16.12 -37.25
C MET A 148 -24.71 -16.54 -38.73
N HIS A 149 -25.53 -15.80 -39.49
CA HIS A 149 -25.47 -15.79 -40.95
C HIS A 149 -24.66 -14.57 -41.38
N VAL A 150 -23.35 -14.76 -41.64
CA VAL A 150 -22.39 -13.68 -41.97
C VAL A 150 -22.63 -13.07 -43.38
N GLY A 151 -23.72 -13.42 -44.06
CA GLY A 151 -23.92 -13.12 -45.49
C GLY A 151 -24.95 -12.06 -45.86
N VAL A 152 -25.72 -11.49 -44.93
CA VAL A 152 -26.81 -10.56 -45.30
C VAL A 152 -26.84 -9.36 -44.37
N THR A 153 -26.90 -8.18 -44.95
CA THR A 153 -26.95 -6.84 -44.33
C THR A 153 -28.19 -6.59 -43.44
N GLU A 154 -28.87 -7.63 -42.99
CA GLU A 154 -29.99 -7.53 -42.06
C GLU A 154 -29.48 -7.30 -40.64
N GLN A 155 -30.19 -6.44 -39.91
CA GLN A 155 -29.87 -6.01 -38.55
C GLN A 155 -29.35 -7.17 -37.69
N VAL A 156 -28.06 -7.13 -37.35
CA VAL A 156 -27.52 -7.97 -36.27
C VAL A 156 -28.27 -7.56 -35.01
N SER A 157 -29.12 -8.45 -34.50
CA SER A 157 -29.86 -8.17 -33.28
C SER A 157 -28.89 -7.80 -32.15
N GLY A 158 -29.27 -6.86 -31.28
CA GLY A 158 -28.42 -6.48 -30.14
C GLY A 158 -28.03 -7.67 -29.26
N ILE A 159 -28.87 -8.71 -29.23
CA ILE A 159 -28.61 -9.97 -28.55
C ILE A 159 -27.45 -10.73 -29.19
N ALA A 160 -27.38 -10.81 -30.53
CA ALA A 160 -26.28 -11.49 -31.22
C ALA A 160 -24.94 -10.78 -30.98
N VAL A 161 -24.93 -9.44 -30.97
CA VAL A 161 -23.74 -8.65 -30.60
C VAL A 161 -23.32 -8.95 -29.15
N LEU A 162 -24.29 -8.97 -28.23
CA LEU A 162 -24.01 -9.28 -26.83
C LEU A 162 -23.42 -10.68 -26.66
N VAL A 163 -24.01 -11.69 -27.30
CA VAL A 163 -23.53 -13.09 -27.24
C VAL A 163 -22.12 -13.22 -27.80
N LEU A 164 -21.81 -12.50 -28.88
CA LEU A 164 -20.51 -12.56 -29.52
C LEU A 164 -19.42 -11.88 -28.68
N PHE A 165 -19.70 -10.72 -28.08
CA PHE A 165 -18.69 -9.92 -27.38
C PHE A 165 -18.65 -10.13 -25.87
N ALA A 166 -19.66 -10.75 -25.25
CA ALA A 166 -19.65 -11.00 -23.80
C ALA A 166 -18.46 -11.87 -23.34
N PRO A 167 -18.13 -13.01 -23.99
CA PRO A 167 -17.01 -13.84 -23.53
C PRO A 167 -15.64 -13.13 -23.63
N PRO A 168 -15.26 -12.47 -24.73
CA PRO A 168 -14.03 -11.67 -24.80
C PRO A 168 -14.00 -10.56 -23.74
N THR A 169 -15.12 -9.88 -23.51
CA THR A 169 -15.21 -8.81 -22.48
C THR A 169 -14.88 -9.34 -21.08
N LEU A 170 -15.44 -10.50 -20.71
CA LEU A 170 -15.20 -11.13 -19.41
C LEU A 170 -13.73 -11.56 -19.25
N VAL A 171 -13.12 -12.11 -20.31
CA VAL A 171 -11.71 -12.51 -20.29
C VAL A 171 -10.79 -11.30 -20.15
N MET A 172 -11.04 -10.23 -20.92
CA MET A 172 -10.30 -8.97 -20.80
C MET A 172 -10.38 -8.42 -19.38
N ALA A 173 -11.59 -8.30 -18.82
CA ALA A 173 -11.79 -7.79 -17.46
C ALA A 173 -11.05 -8.64 -16.42
N THR A 174 -11.14 -9.97 -16.53
CA THR A 174 -10.50 -10.92 -15.62
C THR A 174 -8.97 -10.78 -15.67
N LEU A 175 -8.38 -10.70 -16.86
CA LEU A 175 -6.94 -10.54 -17.03
C LEU A 175 -6.44 -9.19 -16.51
N LEU A 176 -7.14 -8.09 -16.80
CA LEU A 176 -6.78 -6.76 -16.30
C LEU A 176 -6.87 -6.68 -14.76
N ILE A 177 -7.89 -7.30 -14.16
CA ILE A 177 -7.99 -7.42 -12.69
C ILE A 177 -6.85 -8.28 -12.16
N GLY A 178 -6.55 -9.42 -12.79
CA GLY A 178 -5.45 -10.30 -12.43
C GLY A 178 -4.09 -9.59 -12.47
N PHE A 179 -3.79 -8.87 -13.56
CA PHE A 179 -2.59 -8.05 -13.67
C PHE A 179 -2.55 -6.95 -12.63
N ARG A 180 -3.68 -6.29 -12.33
CA ARG A 180 -3.76 -5.25 -11.30
C ARG A 180 -3.52 -5.80 -9.90
N VAL A 181 -4.08 -6.97 -9.57
CA VAL A 181 -3.87 -7.64 -8.27
C VAL A 181 -2.42 -8.09 -8.14
N HIS A 182 -1.87 -8.67 -9.20
CA HIS A 182 -0.47 -9.08 -9.26
C HIS A 182 0.47 -7.87 -9.12
N ASP A 183 0.20 -6.75 -9.81
CA ASP A 183 1.01 -5.53 -9.73
C ASP A 183 0.87 -4.78 -8.42
N ARG A 184 -0.25 -4.98 -7.71
CA ARG A 184 -0.46 -4.41 -6.37
C ARG A 184 0.42 -5.06 -5.32
N GLN A 185 0.99 -6.24 -5.58
CA GLN A 185 1.97 -6.81 -4.67
C GLN A 185 3.21 -5.90 -4.72
N PRO A 186 3.53 -5.18 -3.62
CA PRO A 186 4.71 -4.33 -3.60
C PRO A 186 5.90 -5.22 -3.94
N TYR A 187 6.78 -4.75 -4.82
CA TYR A 187 8.08 -5.39 -5.01
C TYR A 187 8.78 -5.33 -3.65
N GLN A 188 8.77 -6.44 -2.94
CA GLN A 188 9.55 -6.61 -1.73
C GLN A 188 10.92 -7.05 -2.22
N GLU A 189 11.90 -6.17 -2.06
CA GLU A 189 13.29 -6.54 -2.26
C GLU A 189 13.57 -7.80 -1.42
N PRO A 190 14.17 -8.86 -2.01
CA PRO A 190 14.42 -10.09 -1.28
C PRO A 190 15.23 -9.75 -0.04
N VAL A 191 14.76 -10.22 1.11
CA VAL A 191 15.44 -9.95 2.37
C VAL A 191 16.74 -10.74 2.35
N THR A 192 17.87 -10.03 2.34
CA THR A 192 19.19 -10.66 2.33
C THR A 192 19.63 -10.98 3.76
N ALA A 193 20.47 -12.01 3.91
CA ALA A 193 21.01 -12.37 5.22
C ALA A 193 21.75 -11.19 5.89
N ASP A 194 22.41 -10.33 5.11
CA ASP A 194 23.10 -9.13 5.62
C ASP A 194 22.14 -8.10 6.20
N VAL A 195 20.99 -7.85 5.54
CA VAL A 195 19.94 -6.97 6.05
C VAL A 195 19.38 -7.50 7.36
N VAL A 196 19.14 -8.82 7.47
CA VAL A 196 18.63 -9.43 8.71
C VAL A 196 19.67 -9.36 9.84
N ARG A 197 20.95 -9.60 9.55
CA ARG A 197 22.02 -9.46 10.56
C ARG A 197 22.17 -8.03 11.04
N ALA A 198 22.15 -7.05 10.13
CA ALA A 198 22.20 -5.64 10.49
C ALA A 198 21.00 -5.24 11.36
N ALA A 199 19.80 -5.73 11.00
CA ALA A 199 18.59 -5.54 11.79
C ALA A 199 18.71 -6.18 13.19
N ALA A 200 19.32 -7.35 13.30
CA ALA A 200 19.53 -8.03 14.58
C ALA A 200 20.50 -7.26 15.50
N VAL A 201 21.63 -6.79 14.96
CA VAL A 201 22.59 -5.95 15.71
C VAL A 201 21.91 -4.66 16.17
N HIS A 202 21.14 -4.01 15.29
CA HIS A 202 20.40 -2.81 15.63
C HIS A 202 19.37 -3.06 16.76
N ALA A 203 18.68 -4.21 16.73
CA ALA A 203 17.74 -4.60 17.78
C ALA A 203 18.43 -4.79 19.14
N GLU A 204 19.61 -5.42 19.16
CA GLU A 204 20.39 -5.64 20.38
C GLU A 204 20.93 -4.34 20.98
N GLU A 205 21.49 -3.46 20.14
CA GLU A 205 21.93 -2.13 20.56
C GLU A 205 20.78 -1.34 21.17
N MET A 206 19.61 -1.33 20.53
CA MET A 206 18.43 -0.65 21.04
C MET A 206 17.95 -1.24 22.36
N ALA A 207 17.91 -2.56 22.48
CA ALA A 207 17.53 -3.23 23.71
C ALA A 207 18.51 -2.91 24.86
N SER A 208 19.82 -2.87 24.60
CA SER A 208 20.82 -2.49 25.61
C SER A 208 20.65 -1.04 26.09
N ARG A 209 20.43 -0.10 25.16
CA ARG A 209 20.17 1.32 25.49
C ARG A 209 18.89 1.46 26.33
N LEU A 210 17.80 0.82 25.92
CA LEU A 210 16.55 0.86 26.68
C LEU A 210 16.69 0.27 28.08
N ARG A 211 17.48 -0.79 28.29
CA ARG A 211 17.72 -1.32 29.65
C ARG A 211 18.43 -0.31 30.53
N ALA A 212 19.47 0.35 30.00
CA ALA A 212 20.20 1.39 30.74
C ALA A 212 19.29 2.59 31.08
N ASP A 213 18.48 3.04 30.13
CA ASP A 213 17.55 4.14 30.32
C ASP A 213 16.42 3.78 31.30
N THR A 214 15.92 2.53 31.26
CA THR A 214 14.93 2.00 32.19
C THR A 214 15.46 2.00 33.63
N ALA A 215 16.70 1.55 33.84
CA ALA A 215 17.32 1.55 35.17
C ALA A 215 17.47 2.98 35.73
N ARG A 216 17.80 3.96 34.88
CA ARG A 216 17.84 5.37 35.28
C ARG A 216 16.46 5.90 35.69
N MET A 217 15.42 5.57 34.92
CA MET A 217 14.04 5.94 35.23
C MET A 217 13.58 5.33 36.56
N GLU A 218 13.91 4.06 36.82
CA GLU A 218 13.59 3.38 38.08
C GLU A 218 14.23 4.09 39.28
N SER A 219 15.50 4.50 39.18
CA SER A 219 16.15 5.29 40.23
C SER A 219 15.43 6.62 40.54
N ILE A 220 14.97 7.34 39.51
CA ILE A 220 14.19 8.57 39.70
C ILE A 220 12.84 8.26 40.36
N ALA A 221 12.20 7.17 39.94
CA ALA A 221 10.92 6.75 40.48
C ALA A 221 11.02 6.37 41.97
N GLU A 222 12.11 5.73 42.38
CA GLU A 222 12.43 5.41 43.78
C GLU A 222 12.70 6.68 44.61
N GLN A 223 13.42 7.66 44.05
CA GLN A 223 13.66 8.95 44.72
C GLN A 223 12.34 9.69 44.98
N VAL A 224 11.42 9.70 44.00
CA VAL A 224 10.08 10.28 44.17
C VAL A 224 9.29 9.54 45.26
N ASP A 225 9.31 8.21 45.26
CA ASP A 225 8.63 7.41 46.29
C ASP A 225 9.20 7.66 47.69
N ALA A 226 10.52 7.75 47.83
CA ALA A 226 11.19 8.03 49.09
C ALA A 226 10.79 9.41 49.65
N VAL A 227 10.70 10.42 48.78
CA VAL A 227 10.21 11.77 49.18
C VAL A 227 8.74 11.75 49.56
N LEU A 228 7.89 11.04 48.81
CA LEU A 228 6.45 10.94 49.09
C LEU A 228 6.16 10.16 50.38
N SER A 229 6.95 9.14 50.70
CA SER A 229 6.76 8.25 51.86
C SER A 229 7.47 8.72 53.13
N GLY A 230 8.69 9.26 53.03
CA GLY A 230 9.55 9.55 54.17
C GLY A 230 9.63 11.01 54.62
N ALA A 231 9.24 11.98 53.78
CA ALA A 231 9.77 13.34 53.91
C ALA A 231 8.73 14.47 53.89
N ARG A 232 7.54 14.24 54.48
CA ARG A 232 6.59 15.34 54.74
C ARG A 232 7.12 16.39 55.72
N VAL A 233 8.19 16.11 56.47
CA VAL A 233 8.58 16.93 57.61
C VAL A 233 9.71 17.93 57.30
N HIS A 234 10.59 17.71 56.31
CA HIS A 234 11.80 18.56 56.14
C HIS A 234 12.29 18.85 54.70
N VAL A 235 11.63 18.41 53.62
CA VAL A 235 12.10 18.77 52.26
C VAL A 235 11.63 20.18 51.91
N GLY A 236 12.57 21.05 51.53
CA GLY A 236 12.25 22.42 51.12
C GLY A 236 11.44 22.47 49.82
N PHE A 237 10.54 23.46 49.72
CA PHE A 237 9.69 23.71 48.55
C PHE A 237 10.45 23.70 47.21
N VAL A 238 11.63 24.32 47.16
CA VAL A 238 12.47 24.38 45.94
C VAL A 238 12.90 22.98 45.49
N ALA A 239 13.40 22.16 46.42
CA ALA A 239 13.83 20.80 46.12
C ALA A 239 12.67 19.92 45.62
N LEU A 240 11.44 20.12 46.13
CA LEU A 240 10.27 19.41 45.62
C LEU A 240 9.90 19.85 44.19
N CYS A 241 10.01 21.14 43.89
CA CYS A 241 9.76 21.67 42.54
C CYS A 241 10.79 21.13 41.54
N ASP A 242 12.06 21.11 41.92
CA ASP A 242 13.16 20.56 41.11
C ASP A 242 12.91 19.07 40.85
N LEU A 243 12.58 18.29 41.89
CA LEU A 243 12.25 16.88 41.74
C LEU A 243 11.03 16.64 40.84
N HIS A 244 9.99 17.48 40.94
CA HIS A 244 8.84 17.40 40.04
C HIS A 244 9.25 17.66 38.59
N PHE A 245 10.05 18.70 38.34
CA PHE A 245 10.53 19.03 37.01
C PHE A 245 11.42 17.93 36.43
N GLU A 246 12.35 17.39 37.21
CA GLU A 246 13.21 16.28 36.81
C GLU A 246 12.41 15.02 36.50
N SER A 247 11.44 14.68 37.35
CA SER A 247 10.56 13.51 37.17
C SER A 247 9.69 13.65 35.92
N PHE A 248 9.09 14.83 35.69
CA PHE A 248 8.31 15.12 34.49
C PHE A 248 9.15 15.01 33.21
N ASN A 249 10.32 15.66 33.17
CA ASN A 249 11.22 15.62 32.01
C ASN A 249 11.82 14.23 31.77
N CYS A 250 11.98 13.43 32.82
CA CYS A 250 12.37 12.03 32.67
C CYS A 250 11.25 11.24 32.01
N ALA A 251 10.02 11.34 32.52
CA ALA A 251 8.87 10.62 31.97
C ALA A 251 8.60 10.97 30.50
N ASP A 252 8.73 12.25 30.13
CA ASP A 252 8.52 12.72 28.75
C ASP A 252 9.57 12.15 27.78
N ARG A 253 10.86 12.30 28.11
CA ARG A 253 11.96 11.73 27.31
C ARG A 253 11.85 10.21 27.16
N MET A 254 11.52 9.51 28.24
CA MET A 254 11.34 8.06 28.20
C MET A 254 10.13 7.68 27.34
N HIS A 255 9.02 8.45 27.39
CA HIS A 255 7.86 8.20 26.54
C HIS A 255 8.21 8.28 25.05
N GLU A 256 8.93 9.31 24.63
CA GLU A 256 9.40 9.48 23.25
C GLU A 256 10.34 8.34 22.83
N GLN A 257 11.29 7.97 23.69
CA GLN A 257 12.22 6.87 23.43
C GLN A 257 11.50 5.53 23.26
N TYR A 258 10.57 5.19 24.15
CA TYR A 258 9.80 3.94 24.02
C TYR A 258 8.87 3.94 22.80
N ARG A 259 8.28 5.10 22.44
CA ARG A 259 7.47 5.22 21.22
C ARG A 259 8.32 5.02 19.96
N SER A 260 9.50 5.62 19.92
CA SER A 260 10.47 5.42 18.85
C SER A 260 10.90 3.95 18.74
N ALA A 261 11.26 3.34 19.87
CA ALA A 261 11.63 1.93 19.92
C ALA A 261 10.49 0.99 19.53
N GLN A 262 9.24 1.30 19.90
CA GLN A 262 8.07 0.54 19.47
C GLN A 262 7.89 0.59 17.94
N SER A 263 8.11 1.75 17.33
CA SER A 263 8.08 1.89 15.87
C SER A 263 9.17 1.02 15.22
N SER A 264 10.39 1.06 15.75
CA SER A 264 11.49 0.23 15.25
C SER A 264 11.22 -1.26 15.44
N ALA A 265 10.67 -1.67 16.59
CA ALA A 265 10.33 -3.07 16.85
C ALA A 265 9.27 -3.60 15.87
N ARG A 266 8.32 -2.77 15.43
CA ARG A 266 7.37 -3.14 14.36
C ARG A 266 8.06 -3.34 13.02
N LEU A 267 8.97 -2.44 12.64
CA LEU A 267 9.75 -2.58 11.40
C LEU A 267 10.60 -3.85 11.42
N LEU A 268 11.26 -4.13 12.54
CA LEU A 268 12.06 -5.35 12.73
C LEU A 268 11.20 -6.62 12.68
N SER A 269 10.00 -6.59 13.28
CA SER A 269 9.02 -7.69 13.21
C SER A 269 8.55 -7.95 11.78
N ASP A 270 8.35 -6.89 10.99
CA ASP A 270 7.98 -6.97 9.58
C ASP A 270 9.14 -7.54 8.72
N ILE A 271 10.40 -7.16 8.99
CA ILE A 271 11.58 -7.79 8.38
C ILE A 271 11.62 -9.30 8.72
N LEU A 272 11.39 -9.65 9.99
CA LEU A 272 11.37 -11.04 10.43
C LEU A 272 10.25 -11.84 9.76
N ALA A 273 9.04 -11.30 9.68
CA ALA A 273 7.91 -11.94 9.01
C ALA A 273 8.19 -12.17 7.52
N ARG A 274 8.82 -11.20 6.84
CA ARG A 274 9.27 -11.36 5.45
C ARG A 274 10.33 -12.44 5.31
N CYS A 275 11.32 -12.47 6.20
CA CYS A 275 12.36 -13.50 6.25
C CYS A 275 11.73 -14.90 6.38
N GLN A 276 10.80 -15.07 7.31
CA GLN A 276 10.08 -16.34 7.53
C GLN A 276 9.23 -16.74 6.32
N ALA A 277 8.52 -15.78 5.71
CA ALA A 277 7.74 -16.03 4.50
C ALA A 277 8.62 -16.45 3.32
N GLN A 278 9.84 -15.89 3.20
CA GLN A 278 10.81 -16.28 2.18
C GLN A 278 11.36 -17.69 2.42
N CYS A 279 11.65 -18.06 3.68
CA CYS A 279 12.06 -19.42 4.04
C CYS A 279 10.94 -20.47 3.85
N ALA A 280 9.67 -20.08 4.01
CA ALA A 280 8.53 -21.01 3.96
C ALA A 280 7.98 -21.27 2.55
N ARG A 281 8.40 -20.52 1.52
CA ARG A 281 7.89 -20.72 0.15
C ARG A 281 8.36 -22.08 -0.40
N PRO A 282 7.45 -22.94 -0.90
CA PRO A 282 7.85 -24.19 -1.54
C PRO A 282 8.67 -23.87 -2.78
N GLN A 283 9.98 -24.13 -2.71
CA GLN A 283 10.95 -23.87 -3.77
C GLN A 283 10.73 -24.86 -4.92
N GLY A 284 9.73 -24.57 -5.76
CA GLY A 284 9.50 -25.28 -7.01
C GLY A 284 10.69 -25.09 -7.94
N ARG A 285 11.60 -26.06 -7.95
CA ARG A 285 12.88 -26.13 -8.69
C ARG A 285 13.98 -25.17 -8.20
N ARG A 286 14.85 -25.71 -7.34
CA ARG A 286 16.30 -25.39 -7.25
C ARG A 286 16.73 -23.98 -6.84
N GLU A 287 15.87 -23.12 -6.29
CA GLU A 287 16.41 -22.03 -5.47
C GLU A 287 16.89 -22.65 -4.15
N GLN A 288 18.18 -22.50 -3.85
CA GLN A 288 18.79 -23.01 -2.62
C GLN A 288 18.11 -22.37 -1.42
N HIS A 289 17.60 -23.18 -0.50
CA HIS A 289 17.43 -22.75 0.89
C HIS A 289 18.72 -22.08 1.34
N ASP A 290 18.65 -20.80 1.74
CA ASP A 290 19.81 -20.07 2.23
C ASP A 290 19.91 -20.26 3.75
N PRO A 291 20.78 -21.17 4.23
CA PRO A 291 20.93 -21.41 5.67
C PRO A 291 21.44 -20.16 6.41
N ALA A 292 22.10 -19.24 5.69
CA ALA A 292 22.58 -18.00 6.27
C ALA A 292 21.43 -17.04 6.59
N LEU A 293 20.38 -17.03 5.76
CA LEU A 293 19.16 -16.25 6.01
C LEU A 293 18.36 -16.84 7.17
N ASP A 294 18.22 -18.16 7.23
CA ASP A 294 17.51 -18.83 8.35
C ASP A 294 18.22 -18.59 9.68
N SER A 295 19.55 -18.75 9.70
CA SER A 295 20.38 -18.43 10.86
C SER A 295 20.21 -16.96 11.28
N ALA A 296 20.31 -16.00 10.35
CA ALA A 296 20.11 -14.58 10.64
C ALA A 296 18.69 -14.30 11.17
N GLY A 297 17.67 -14.93 10.60
CA GLY A 297 16.28 -14.83 11.04
C GLY A 297 16.11 -15.30 12.48
N SER A 298 16.77 -16.40 12.86
CA SER A 298 16.74 -16.91 14.24
C SER A 298 17.39 -15.95 15.24
N ILE A 299 18.48 -15.27 14.85
CA ILE A 299 19.15 -14.26 15.68
C ILE A 299 18.21 -13.05 15.85
N LEU A 300 17.63 -12.54 14.75
CA LEU A 300 16.69 -11.43 14.82
C LEU A 300 15.47 -11.76 15.69
N ALA A 301 14.90 -12.97 15.56
CA ALA A 301 13.77 -13.42 16.37
C ALA A 301 14.08 -13.39 17.87
N ARG A 302 15.31 -13.78 18.26
CA ARG A 302 15.78 -13.74 19.65
C ARG A 302 15.87 -12.33 20.21
N SER A 303 16.11 -11.33 19.36
CA SER A 303 16.29 -9.93 19.78
C SER A 303 15.00 -9.12 19.75
N VAL A 304 14.07 -9.42 18.82
CA VAL A 304 12.80 -8.69 18.67
C VAL A 304 11.83 -8.94 19.83
N GLY A 305 11.74 -10.17 20.33
CA GLY A 305 10.87 -10.52 21.47
C GLY A 305 11.19 -9.68 22.72
N PRO A 306 12.43 -9.76 23.25
CA PRO A 306 12.85 -8.96 24.39
C PRO A 306 12.70 -7.44 24.19
N LEU A 307 12.87 -6.94 22.97
CA LEU A 307 12.67 -5.52 22.66
C LEU A 307 11.20 -5.10 22.80
N ASN A 308 10.26 -5.92 22.32
CA ASN A 308 8.83 -5.69 22.50
C ASN A 308 8.42 -5.75 23.99
N ASP A 309 8.97 -6.71 24.73
CA ASP A 309 8.71 -6.83 26.17
C ASP A 309 9.24 -5.62 26.94
N LEU A 310 10.48 -5.19 26.65
CA LEU A 310 11.10 -4.01 27.27
C LEU A 310 10.34 -2.72 26.95
N THR A 311 9.89 -2.52 25.71
CA THR A 311 9.11 -1.33 25.35
C THR A 311 7.75 -1.31 26.04
N THR A 312 7.08 -2.47 26.14
CA THR A 312 5.80 -2.59 26.85
C THR A 312 5.97 -2.34 28.35
N TYR A 313 6.96 -2.98 28.98
CA TYR A 313 7.33 -2.76 30.38
C TYR A 313 7.67 -1.30 30.64
N GLY A 314 8.51 -0.70 29.79
CA GLY A 314 8.94 0.69 29.88
C GLY A 314 7.78 1.69 29.82
N LEU A 315 6.83 1.49 28.91
CA LEU A 315 5.63 2.33 28.83
C LEU A 315 4.76 2.25 30.09
N ASP A 316 4.64 1.06 30.69
CA ASP A 316 3.93 0.89 31.96
C ASP A 316 4.64 1.62 33.12
N ARG A 317 5.97 1.56 33.16
CA ARG A 317 6.78 2.31 34.12
C ARG A 317 6.68 3.82 33.94
N VAL A 318 6.65 4.32 32.71
CA VAL A 318 6.40 5.75 32.43
C VAL A 318 5.02 6.18 32.94
N ARG A 319 3.98 5.34 32.78
CA ARG A 319 2.64 5.62 33.36
C ARG A 319 2.70 5.68 34.88
N THR A 320 3.40 4.74 35.51
CA THR A 320 3.61 4.72 36.97
C THR A 320 4.34 5.98 37.44
N LEU A 321 5.44 6.36 36.78
CA LEU A 321 6.21 7.58 37.08
C LEU A 321 5.35 8.84 36.91
N ASN A 322 4.56 8.92 35.84
CA ASN A 322 3.62 10.04 35.62
C ASN A 322 2.58 10.15 36.74
N SER A 323 2.04 9.01 37.21
CA SER A 323 1.12 9.00 38.34
C SER A 323 1.78 9.51 39.63
N ARG A 324 3.03 9.10 39.89
CA ARG A 324 3.83 9.55 41.04
C ARG A 324 4.17 11.04 40.94
N THR A 325 4.54 11.51 39.75
CA THR A 325 4.80 12.92 39.45
C THR A 325 3.56 13.78 39.71
N ALA A 326 2.38 13.28 39.30
CA ALA A 326 1.11 13.94 39.62
C ALA A 326 0.84 13.97 41.13
N GLY A 327 1.13 12.88 41.84
CA GLY A 327 1.08 12.84 43.31
C GLY A 327 2.01 13.87 43.95
N LEU A 328 3.24 14.00 43.46
CA LEU A 328 4.22 15.00 43.91
C LEU A 328 3.72 16.43 43.67
N LYS A 329 3.13 16.70 42.49
CA LYS A 329 2.50 17.99 42.18
C LYS A 329 1.43 18.36 43.21
N HIS A 330 0.54 17.42 43.55
CA HIS A 330 -0.49 17.65 44.57
C HIS A 330 0.11 17.81 45.98
N SER A 331 1.13 17.02 46.31
CA SER A 331 1.86 17.16 47.58
C SER A 331 2.49 18.54 47.75
N ILE A 332 3.10 19.11 46.70
CA ILE A 332 3.66 20.48 46.73
C ILE A 332 2.56 21.50 47.00
N ARG A 333 1.41 21.38 46.32
CA ARG A 333 0.27 22.27 46.52
C ARG A 333 -0.23 22.22 47.97
N ASP A 334 -0.41 21.01 48.49
CA ASP A 334 -1.11 20.80 49.76
C ASP A 334 -0.20 21.01 50.99
N ASN A 335 1.13 20.81 50.85
CA ASN A 335 2.07 20.83 51.98
C ASN A 335 3.03 22.03 52.03
N CYS A 336 3.10 22.90 51.00
CA CYS A 336 4.03 24.04 50.96
C CYS A 336 3.35 25.42 51.17
N GLY A 337 2.11 25.44 51.65
CA GLY A 337 1.32 26.67 51.89
C GLY A 337 1.12 27.52 50.62
N ASP A 338 1.03 28.83 50.79
CA ASP A 338 0.74 29.78 49.69
C ASP A 338 1.74 29.73 48.53
N ARG A 339 3.00 29.35 48.79
CA ARG A 339 4.00 29.19 47.73
C ARG A 339 3.70 27.97 46.86
N GLY A 340 3.35 26.85 47.49
CA GLY A 340 2.94 25.63 46.79
C GLY A 340 1.68 25.85 45.95
N TYR A 341 0.69 26.53 46.53
CA TYR A 341 -0.55 26.86 45.84
C TYR A 341 -0.31 27.73 44.60
N ARG A 342 0.42 28.85 44.73
CA ARG A 342 0.74 29.72 43.59
C ARG A 342 1.54 29.01 42.49
N TRP A 343 2.50 28.17 42.88
CA TRP A 343 3.25 27.38 41.91
C TRP A 343 2.35 26.41 41.13
N TYR A 344 1.42 25.75 41.82
CA TYR A 344 0.47 24.84 41.22
C TYR A 344 -0.45 25.55 40.22
N GLU A 345 -1.04 26.68 40.60
CA GLU A 345 -1.88 27.48 39.70
C GLU A 345 -1.12 27.92 38.45
N ALA A 346 0.08 28.48 38.62
CA ALA A 346 0.91 28.90 37.49
C ALA A 346 1.29 27.73 36.57
N LEU A 347 1.47 26.52 37.11
CA LEU A 347 1.75 25.32 36.31
C LEU A 347 0.52 24.88 35.50
N GLU A 348 -0.68 24.89 36.10
CA GLU A 348 -1.92 24.53 35.40
C GLU A 348 -2.31 25.58 34.35
N GLU A 349 -2.06 26.86 34.61
CA GLU A 349 -2.24 27.96 33.64
C GLU A 349 -1.37 27.74 32.40
N ARG A 350 -0.05 27.54 32.56
CA ARG A 350 0.85 27.22 31.43
C ARG A 350 0.41 25.98 30.66
N LYS A 351 -0.11 24.97 31.36
CA LYS A 351 -0.63 23.75 30.72
C LYS A 351 -1.94 23.99 29.96
N ALA A 352 -2.79 24.91 30.42
CA ALA A 352 -3.99 25.31 29.72
C ALA A 352 -3.64 26.10 28.44
N GLU A 353 -2.71 27.04 28.53
CA GLU A 353 -2.18 27.80 27.38
C GLU A 353 -1.57 26.88 26.32
N ALA A 354 -0.70 25.95 26.72
CA ALA A 354 -0.08 25.00 25.79
C ALA A 354 -1.09 24.10 25.09
N ARG A 355 -2.17 23.70 25.78
CA ARG A 355 -3.27 22.94 25.17
C ARG A 355 -4.10 23.80 24.21
N GLY A 356 -4.34 25.06 24.56
CA GLY A 356 -5.05 26.00 23.69
C GLY A 356 -4.29 26.34 22.41
N ALA A 357 -2.95 26.33 22.45
CA ALA A 357 -2.11 26.58 21.28
C ALA A 357 -1.94 25.38 20.33
N ALA A 358 -2.25 24.15 20.79
CA ALA A 358 -2.11 22.92 20.01
C ALA A 358 -3.38 22.51 19.25
N VAL A 359 -4.48 23.25 19.44
CA VAL A 359 -5.77 23.12 18.74
C VAL A 359 -5.82 24.16 17.63
#